data_AF-A0A920BT31-F1
#
_entry.id   AF-A0A920BT31-F1
#
_cell.length_a   1.000
_cell.length_b   1.000
_cell.length_c   1.000
_cell.angle_alpha   90.00
_cell.angle_beta   90.00
_cell.angle_gamma   90.00
#
_symmetry.space_group_name_H-M   'P 1'
#
loop_
_entity.id
_entity.type
_entity.pdbx_description
1 polymer ?
#
loop_
_entity_poly.entity_id
_entity_poly.type
_entity_poly.pdbx_seq_one_letter_code
_entity_poly.pdbx_strand_id
1 'polypeptide(L)'
;MVEIINPSHTLYSIHLHISDEIKVEVGKLGSILFKKGEYIYVGSAKRNIITRINRHIKEEKLQKWHFDYLRPHGIITKIITYETSIGECQLAEKLRKESGGCWPVKKFGSTDCKCPSHLIFVASS
;
A
#
# COMPACT_ATOMS: atom_id res chain seq x y z
N MET A 1 -4.86 9.05 13.16
CA MET A 1 -5.23 8.19 12.02
C MET A 1 -6.50 8.75 11.40
N VAL A 2 -6.49 9.05 10.10
CA VAL A 2 -7.66 9.56 9.36
C VAL A 2 -8.19 8.45 8.45
N GLU A 3 -9.46 8.09 8.61
CA GLU A 3 -10.14 7.07 7.80
C GLU A 3 -11.29 7.70 7.02
N ILE A 4 -11.19 7.69 5.69
CA ILE A 4 -12.28 8.10 4.78
C ILE A 4 -12.70 6.87 3.99
N ILE A 5 -13.61 6.10 4.58
CA ILE A 5 -14.06 4.81 4.04
C ILE A 5 -15.48 4.96 3.50
N ASN A 6 -15.64 4.82 2.19
CA ASN A 6 -16.92 4.68 1.54
C ASN A 6 -17.12 3.20 1.14
N PRO A 7 -18.15 2.51 1.65
CA PRO A 7 -18.41 1.10 1.34
C PRO A 7 -18.71 0.81 -0.13
N SER A 8 -19.15 1.82 -0.91
CA SER A 8 -19.43 1.66 -2.35
C SER A 8 -18.17 1.69 -3.22
N HIS A 9 -17.06 2.15 -2.67
CA HIS A 9 -15.77 2.21 -3.36
C HIS A 9 -15.14 0.81 -3.48
N THR A 10 -14.26 0.65 -4.45
CA THR A 10 -13.53 -0.62 -4.65
C THR A 10 -12.01 -0.46 -4.60
N LEU A 11 -11.51 0.77 -4.69
CA LEU A 11 -10.08 1.07 -4.61
C LEU A 11 -9.78 1.70 -3.25
N TYR A 12 -8.56 1.50 -2.75
CA TYR A 12 -8.11 2.10 -1.50
C TYR A 12 -6.61 2.41 -1.54
N SER A 13 -6.21 3.38 -0.72
CA SER A 13 -4.83 3.60 -0.33
C SER A 13 -4.66 3.43 1.18
N ILE A 14 -3.55 2.80 1.59
CA ILE A 14 -3.11 2.70 2.98
C ILE A 14 -1.78 3.42 3.08
N HIS A 15 -1.71 4.44 3.93
CA HIS A 15 -0.51 5.19 4.23
C HIS A 15 0.13 4.62 5.49
N LEU A 16 1.41 4.28 5.39
CA LEU A 16 2.19 3.64 6.43
C LEU A 16 3.48 4.44 6.65
N HIS A 17 3.68 4.93 7.86
CA HIS A 17 4.93 5.55 8.28
C HIS A 17 5.89 4.51 8.83
N ILE A 18 7.12 4.52 8.34
CA ILE A 18 8.23 3.74 8.89
C ILE A 18 9.21 4.72 9.54
N SER A 19 9.44 4.55 10.84
CA SER A 19 10.27 5.45 11.66
C SER A 19 11.77 5.26 11.44
N ASP A 20 12.18 4.05 11.08
CA ASP A 20 13.57 3.62 11.00
C ASP A 20 13.79 2.74 9.76
N GLU A 21 14.99 2.78 9.18
CA GLU A 21 15.31 1.88 8.09
C GLU A 21 15.25 0.41 8.55
N ILE A 22 14.55 -0.42 7.77
CA ILE A 22 14.32 -1.83 8.09
C ILE A 22 14.58 -2.72 6.88
N LYS A 23 14.97 -3.96 7.14
CA LYS A 23 15.09 -5.00 6.11
C LYS A 23 13.99 -6.04 6.32
N VAL A 24 13.19 -6.30 5.29
CA VAL A 24 12.03 -7.20 5.35
C VAL A 24 12.11 -8.22 4.22
N GLU A 25 11.89 -9.50 4.55
CA GLU A 25 11.71 -10.57 3.58
C GLU A 25 10.27 -10.56 3.06
N VAL A 26 10.07 -10.21 1.78
CA VAL A 26 8.73 -10.06 1.18
C VAL A 26 8.45 -11.20 0.20
N GLY A 27 8.12 -12.38 0.73
CA GLY A 27 7.76 -13.55 -0.06
C GLY A 27 8.73 -13.82 -1.22
N LYS A 28 8.22 -13.89 -2.46
CA LYS A 28 9.05 -14.11 -3.67
C LYS A 28 9.90 -12.92 -4.12
N LEU A 29 9.67 -11.72 -3.55
CA LEU A 29 10.51 -10.56 -3.83
C LEU A 29 11.83 -10.59 -3.03
N GLY A 30 11.92 -11.47 -2.03
CA GLY A 30 13.10 -11.63 -1.17
C GLY A 30 13.32 -10.43 -0.24
N SER A 31 14.59 -10.24 0.13
CA SER A 31 15.03 -9.21 1.07
C SER A 31 15.00 -7.81 0.47
N ILE A 32 14.23 -6.92 1.07
CA ILE A 32 14.09 -5.54 0.65
C ILE A 32 14.43 -4.60 1.81
N LEU A 33 15.20 -3.55 1.51
CA LEU A 33 15.48 -2.45 2.43
C LEU A 33 14.42 -1.36 2.27
N PHE A 34 13.63 -1.12 3.31
CA PHE A 34 12.67 -0.03 3.37
C PHE A 34 13.28 1.11 4.20
N LYS A 35 13.49 2.25 3.56
CA LYS A 35 13.98 3.47 4.21
C LYS A 35 12.93 4.06 5.14
N LYS A 36 13.38 4.85 6.12
CA LYS A 36 12.52 5.75 6.89
C LYS A 36 11.69 6.65 5.95
N GLY A 37 10.39 6.74 6.20
CA GLY A 37 9.51 7.65 5.51
C GLY A 37 8.08 7.14 5.36
N GLU A 38 7.32 7.77 4.46
CA GLU A 38 5.93 7.42 4.18
C GLU A 38 5.82 6.45 3.01
N TYR A 39 4.96 5.46 3.16
CA TYR A 39 4.62 4.49 2.14
C TYR A 39 3.13 4.53 1.84
N ILE A 40 2.78 4.61 0.56
CA ILE A 40 1.39 4.58 0.12
C ILE A 40 1.17 3.30 -0.66
N TYR A 41 0.42 2.37 -0.09
CA TYR A 41 0.03 1.14 -0.74
C TYR A 41 -1.35 1.30 -1.38
N VAL A 42 -1.45 1.03 -2.67
CA VAL A 42 -2.70 1.06 -3.42
C VAL A 42 -3.19 -0.36 -3.66
N GLY A 43 -4.49 -0.59 -3.50
CA GLY A 43 -5.10 -1.88 -3.77
C GLY A 43 -6.56 -1.77 -4.16
N SER A 44 -7.11 -2.89 -4.63
CA SER A 44 -8.53 -3.04 -4.91
C SER A 44 -9.20 -4.17 -4.13
N ALA A 45 -10.51 -4.04 -3.96
CA ALA A 45 -11.40 -4.99 -3.31
C ALA A 45 -12.59 -5.27 -4.24
N LYS A 46 -12.58 -6.43 -4.91
CA LYS A 46 -13.71 -6.87 -5.76
C LYS A 46 -15.00 -7.13 -4.98
N ARG A 47 -14.89 -7.45 -3.69
CA ARG A 47 -16.02 -7.66 -2.77
C ARG A 47 -15.65 -7.10 -1.41
N ASN A 48 -16.53 -6.30 -0.83
CA ASN A 48 -16.46 -5.73 0.51
C ASN A 48 -15.10 -5.11 0.86
N ILE A 49 -14.95 -3.82 0.51
CA ILE A 49 -13.75 -3.04 0.77
C ILE A 49 -13.39 -2.95 2.25
N ILE A 50 -14.39 -2.92 3.14
CA ILE A 50 -14.19 -2.86 4.59
C ILE A 50 -13.47 -4.14 5.07
N THR A 51 -13.93 -5.32 4.65
CA THR A 51 -13.28 -6.58 5.03
C THR A 51 -11.84 -6.64 4.54
N ARG A 52 -11.57 -6.13 3.33
CA ARG A 52 -10.23 -6.09 2.75
C ARG A 52 -9.30 -5.16 3.52
N ILE A 53 -9.76 -3.94 3.82
CA ILE A 53 -9.02 -2.95 4.62
C ILE A 53 -8.76 -3.49 6.02
N ASN A 54 -9.77 -4.01 6.70
CA ASN A 54 -9.63 -4.58 8.05
C ASN A 54 -8.61 -5.70 8.10
N ARG A 55 -8.53 -6.51 7.03
CA ARG A 55 -7.47 -7.51 6.91
C ARG A 55 -6.09 -6.86 6.83
N HIS A 56 -5.91 -5.81 6.04
CA HIS A 56 -4.62 -5.12 5.92
C HIS A 56 -4.22 -4.38 7.20
N ILE A 57 -5.18 -3.85 7.97
CA ILE A 57 -4.92 -3.18 9.25
C ILE A 57 -4.34 -4.15 10.29
N LYS A 58 -4.80 -5.42 10.33
CA LYS A 58 -4.28 -6.42 11.29
C LYS A 58 -2.78 -6.66 11.09
N GLU A 59 -2.02 -6.71 12.17
CA GLU A 59 -0.58 -7.00 12.11
C GLU A 59 -0.34 -8.50 12.09
N GLU A 60 -0.92 -9.23 13.04
CA GLU A 60 -0.83 -10.67 13.12
C GLU A 60 -1.84 -11.35 12.19
N LYS A 61 -1.33 -11.92 11.09
CA LYS A 61 -2.11 -12.70 10.14
C LYS A 61 -1.20 -13.52 9.23
N LEU A 62 -1.79 -14.52 8.58
CA LEU A 62 -1.14 -15.18 7.44
C LEU A 62 -0.87 -14.16 6.34
N GLN A 63 0.40 -13.99 6.01
CA GLN A 63 0.87 -13.08 4.97
C GLN A 63 0.47 -13.62 3.60
N LYS A 64 -0.44 -12.89 2.92
CA LYS A 64 -0.93 -13.26 1.59
C LYS A 64 -0.56 -12.22 0.53
N TRP A 65 -0.48 -10.94 0.93
CA TRP A 65 -0.09 -9.82 0.06
C TRP A 65 1.27 -9.27 0.46
N HIS A 66 1.98 -8.65 -0.47
CA HIS A 66 3.27 -8.01 -0.18
C HIS A 66 3.16 -6.97 0.96
N PHE A 67 2.07 -6.21 1.01
CA PHE A 67 1.81 -5.27 2.12
C PHE A 67 1.67 -5.95 3.49
N ASP A 68 1.25 -7.22 3.56
CA ASP A 68 1.12 -7.93 4.83
C ASP A 68 2.49 -8.18 5.49
N TYR A 69 3.57 -8.25 4.71
CA TYR A 69 4.94 -8.35 5.22
C TYR A 69 5.43 -7.00 5.75
N LEU A 70 5.02 -5.90 5.12
CA LEU A 70 5.43 -4.55 5.51
C LEU A 70 4.64 -4.02 6.70
N ARG A 71 3.36 -4.40 6.81
CA ARG A 71 2.41 -3.89 7.82
C ARG A 71 2.94 -3.88 9.27
N PRO A 72 3.61 -4.93 9.79
CA PRO A 72 4.07 -4.96 11.18
C PRO A 72 5.19 -3.96 11.48
N HIS A 73 5.81 -3.35 10.47
CA HIS A 73 7.00 -2.53 10.63
C HIS A 73 6.76 -1.02 10.46
N GLY A 74 5.50 -0.60 10.50
CA GLY A 74 5.15 0.80 10.40
C GLY A 74 3.79 1.10 11.01
N ILE A 75 3.51 2.39 11.17
CA ILE A 75 2.27 2.90 11.75
C ILE A 75 1.36 3.37 10.62
N ILE A 76 0.12 2.88 10.58
CA ILE A 76 -0.86 3.37 9.61
C ILE A 76 -1.25 4.81 9.98
N THR A 77 -0.96 5.75 9.09
CA THR A 77 -1.26 7.18 9.29
C THR A 77 -2.61 7.56 8.70
N LYS A 78 -2.99 6.95 7.57
CA LYS A 78 -4.18 7.32 6.80
C LYS A 78 -4.72 6.16 5.95
N ILE A 79 -6.03 6.08 5.83
CA ILE A 79 -6.73 5.17 4.91
C ILE A 79 -7.75 5.97 4.10
N ILE A 80 -7.70 5.84 2.78
CA ILE A 80 -8.61 6.53 1.85
C ILE A 80 -9.18 5.51 0.88
N THR A 81 -10.47 5.65 0.55
CA THR A 81 -11.14 4.84 -0.48
C THR A 81 -11.47 5.67 -1.71
N TYR A 82 -11.48 5.04 -2.88
CA TYR A 82 -11.74 5.68 -4.17
C TYR A 82 -12.69 4.87 -5.04
N GLU A 83 -13.47 5.56 -5.86
CA GLU A 83 -14.34 4.94 -6.86
C GLU A 83 -13.55 4.14 -7.91
N THR A 84 -14.21 3.14 -8.50
CA THR A 84 -13.61 2.23 -9.50
C THR A 84 -13.27 2.91 -10.82
N SER A 85 -13.78 4.11 -11.09
CA SER A 85 -13.78 4.79 -12.39
C SER A 85 -12.38 5.01 -13.00
N ILE A 86 -11.34 5.08 -12.16
CA ILE A 86 -9.95 5.30 -12.59
C ILE A 86 -9.10 4.01 -12.62
N GLY A 87 -9.56 2.89 -12.07
CA GLY A 87 -8.74 1.68 -11.94
C GLY A 87 -7.54 1.77 -10.99
N GLU A 88 -7.08 0.63 -10.49
CA GLU A 88 -6.03 0.52 -9.46
C GLU A 88 -4.68 1.09 -9.94
N CYS A 89 -4.25 0.76 -11.16
CA CYS A 89 -2.96 1.21 -11.68
C CYS A 89 -2.93 2.72 -11.94
N GLN A 90 -4.02 3.32 -12.44
CA GLN A 90 -4.05 4.76 -12.67
C GLN A 90 -4.14 5.52 -11.34
N LEU A 91 -4.83 4.97 -10.34
CA LEU A 91 -4.80 5.51 -8.97
C LEU A 91 -3.38 5.49 -8.40
N ALA A 92 -2.64 4.39 -8.54
CA ALA A 92 -1.26 4.30 -8.07
C ALA A 92 -0.36 5.35 -8.74
N GLU A 93 -0.44 5.51 -10.06
CA GLU A 93 0.35 6.53 -10.76
C GLU A 93 -0.09 7.95 -10.40
N LYS A 94 -1.39 8.20 -10.23
CA LYS A 94 -1.92 9.50 -9.79
C LYS A 94 -1.35 9.87 -8.42
N LEU A 95 -1.48 8.98 -7.43
CA LEU A 95 -0.99 9.23 -6.07
C LEU A 95 0.51 9.41 -6.02
N ARG A 96 1.26 8.68 -6.86
CA ARG A 96 2.72 8.85 -6.97
C ARG A 96 3.08 10.26 -7.45
N LYS A 97 2.40 10.75 -8.49
CA LYS A 97 2.63 12.11 -9.02
C LYS A 97 2.26 13.18 -8.01
N GLU A 98 1.09 13.05 -7.37
CA GLU A 98 0.59 14.01 -6.38
C GLU A 98 1.47 14.08 -5.13
N SER A 99 2.03 12.96 -4.68
CA SER A 99 2.90 12.92 -3.51
C SER A 99 4.36 13.26 -3.80
N GLY A 100 4.75 13.42 -5.08
CA GLY A 100 6.15 13.52 -5.48
C GLY A 100 6.96 12.25 -5.21
N GLY A 101 6.29 11.11 -5.01
CA GLY A 101 6.91 9.85 -4.63
C GLY A 101 7.54 9.06 -5.77
N CYS A 102 8.22 7.98 -5.40
CA CYS A 102 8.85 7.03 -6.34
C CYS A 102 8.41 5.59 -6.07
N TRP A 103 8.77 4.68 -6.96
CA TRP A 103 8.56 3.24 -6.78
C TRP A 103 9.76 2.65 -6.01
N PRO A 104 9.62 2.30 -4.71
CA PRO A 104 10.73 1.78 -3.92
C PRO A 104 11.05 0.33 -4.29
N VAL A 105 10.04 -0.42 -4.76
CA VAL A 105 10.13 -1.86 -5.03
C VAL A 105 9.38 -2.19 -6.31
N LYS A 106 10.06 -2.83 -7.26
CA LYS A 106 9.44 -3.32 -8.50
C LYS A 106 8.49 -4.49 -8.20
N LYS A 107 7.35 -4.54 -8.89
CA LYS A 107 6.31 -5.58 -8.78
C LYS A 107 5.70 -5.75 -7.38
N PHE A 108 5.80 -4.75 -6.50
CA PHE A 108 5.11 -4.80 -5.20
C PHE A 108 3.60 -4.59 -5.40
N GLY A 109 2.76 -5.51 -4.91
CA GLY A 109 1.30 -5.44 -5.07
C GLY A 109 0.77 -5.52 -6.51
N SER A 110 1.63 -5.79 -7.50
CA SER A 110 1.37 -5.58 -8.93
C SER A 110 1.61 -6.85 -9.77
N THR A 111 1.50 -8.02 -9.16
CA THR A 111 1.81 -9.31 -9.80
C THR A 111 0.92 -9.62 -11.02
N ASP A 112 -0.30 -9.11 -11.03
CA ASP A 112 -1.34 -9.32 -12.05
C ASP A 112 -1.45 -8.16 -13.07
N CYS A 113 -0.66 -7.09 -12.92
CA CYS A 113 -0.60 -5.96 -13.86
C CYS A 113 0.79 -5.86 -14.53
N LYS A 114 0.91 -4.96 -15.53
CA LYS A 114 2.21 -4.55 -16.10
C LYS A 114 2.81 -3.32 -15.40
N CYS A 115 2.18 -2.85 -14.34
CA CYS A 115 2.54 -1.64 -13.64
C CYS A 115 3.83 -1.82 -12.81
N PRO A 116 4.66 -0.76 -12.63
CA PRO A 116 5.95 -0.91 -11.96
C PRO A 116 5.83 -1.33 -10.50
N SER A 117 4.83 -0.80 -9.79
CA SER A 117 4.53 -1.09 -8.39
C SER A 117 3.17 -0.51 -8.00
N HIS A 118 2.58 -1.02 -6.93
CA HIS A 118 1.47 -0.39 -6.22
C HIS A 118 1.89 0.15 -4.84
N LEU A 119 3.20 0.12 -4.54
CA LEU A 119 3.76 0.75 -3.36
C LEU A 119 4.52 2.00 -3.80
N ILE A 120 4.19 3.14 -3.20
CA ILE A 120 4.84 4.42 -3.42
C ILE A 120 5.64 4.76 -2.17
N PHE A 121 6.87 5.24 -2.33
CA PHE A 121 7.66 5.80 -1.25
C PHE A 121 7.75 7.32 -1.39
N VAL A 122 7.54 8.01 -0.28
CA VAL A 122 7.66 9.46 -0.15
C VAL A 122 8.67 9.71 0.97
N ALA A 123 9.77 10.37 0.63
CA ALA A 123 10.79 10.71 1.61
C ALA A 123 10.18 11.66 2.65
N SER A 124 10.34 11.33 3.94
CA SER A 124 10.04 12.25 5.02
C SER A 124 11.28 13.07 5.30
N SER A 125 11.15 14.40 5.20
CA SER A 125 12.20 15.36 5.59
C SER A 125 12.53 15.29 7.07
#